data_AF-A0A0M3G170-F1
#
_entry.id   AF-A0A0M3G170-F1
#
_cell.length_a   1.000
_cell.length_b   1.000
_cell.length_c   1.000
_cell.angle_alpha   90.00
_cell.angle_beta   90.00
_cell.angle_gamma   90.00
#
_symmetry.space_group_name_H-M   'P 1'
#
loop_
_entity.id
_entity.type
_entity.pdbx_description
1 polymer ?
#
loop_
_entity_poly.entity_id
_entity_poly.type
_entity_poly.pdbx_seq_one_letter_code
_entity_poly.pdbx_strand_id
1 'polypeptide(L)'
;MFKLLKTVLNAGDVTTKYPFKPYEVDPDFRGKPELNSDQCIVCAACTMACPANALTMRTDPETGERTWSLFLGRCIFCGRCEEVCPTKAIRLSQDFELSVSNKQDLYQETTFTTTICHQCGQPFVSHKELNYAVDLFKQTLDNDELVKHKLAVLNTCPTCKRQNSLEKTADMESNMRVKLALFDHVREIAR
;
A
#
# COMPACT_ATOMS: atom_id res chain seq x y z
N MET A 1 20.00 57.36 13.98
CA MET A 1 18.71 57.04 14.63
C MET A 1 17.51 57.19 13.68
N PHE A 2 17.32 58.33 13.00
CA PHE A 2 16.19 58.56 12.07
C PHE A 2 16.06 57.56 10.89
N LYS A 3 17.18 57.03 10.38
CA LYS A 3 17.18 56.03 9.31
C LYS A 3 16.45 54.74 9.73
N LEU A 4 16.59 54.33 10.99
CA LEU A 4 15.91 53.15 11.54
C LEU A 4 14.39 53.37 11.61
N LEU A 5 13.96 54.54 12.11
CA LEU A 5 12.54 54.89 12.20
C LEU A 5 11.88 54.93 10.81
N LYS A 6 12.58 55.47 9.79
CA LYS A 6 12.10 55.48 8.40
C LYS A 6 11.96 54.05 7.84
N THR A 7 12.92 53.17 8.12
CA THR A 7 12.85 51.77 7.70
C THR A 7 11.67 51.04 8.34
N VAL A 8 11.42 51.24 9.63
CA VAL A 8 10.30 50.62 10.35
C VAL A 8 8.96 51.10 9.81
N LEU A 9 8.81 52.42 9.58
CA LEU A 9 7.58 52.99 9.01
C LEU A 9 7.32 52.49 7.57
N ASN A 10 8.36 52.33 6.76
CA ASN A 10 8.23 51.81 5.39
C ASN A 10 7.91 50.32 5.35
N ALA A 11 8.36 49.54 6.34
CA ALA A 11 8.07 48.10 6.43
C ALA A 11 6.62 47.82 6.85
N GLY A 12 6.01 48.73 7.62
CA GLY A 12 4.65 48.59 8.13
C GLY A 12 4.50 47.44 9.13
N ASP A 13 3.24 47.06 9.41
CA ASP A 13 2.93 45.95 10.29
C ASP A 13 3.08 44.62 9.55
N VAL A 14 4.06 43.83 9.96
CA VAL A 14 4.34 42.48 9.42
C VAL A 14 3.55 41.38 10.13
N THR A 15 2.86 41.70 11.22
CA THR A 15 2.09 40.75 12.01
C THR A 15 0.80 40.34 11.30
N THR A 16 0.45 39.06 11.40
CA THR A 16 -0.82 38.55 10.90
C THR A 16 -1.89 38.64 11.98
N LYS A 17 -3.17 38.54 11.58
CA LYS A 17 -4.31 38.52 12.52
C LYS A 17 -4.54 37.14 13.17
N TYR A 18 -3.56 36.25 13.16
CA TYR A 18 -3.65 34.94 13.78
C TYR A 18 -3.84 35.08 15.31
N PRO A 19 -4.74 34.31 15.95
CA PRO A 19 -5.57 33.22 15.41
C PRO A 19 -6.95 33.65 14.88
N PHE A 20 -7.31 34.94 14.93
CA PHE A 20 -8.64 35.42 14.49
C PHE A 20 -8.84 35.38 12.97
N LYS A 21 -7.75 35.33 12.19
CA LYS A 21 -7.73 34.95 10.77
C LYS A 21 -6.80 33.73 10.64
N PRO A 22 -7.23 32.63 9.99
CA PRO A 22 -6.36 31.48 9.72
C PRO A 22 -5.10 31.90 8.97
N TYR A 23 -3.99 31.22 9.25
CA TYR A 23 -2.76 31.41 8.50
C TYR A 23 -2.89 30.73 7.14
N GLU A 24 -2.68 31.47 6.06
CA GLU A 24 -2.70 30.93 4.70
C GLU A 24 -1.37 30.23 4.42
N VAL A 25 -1.43 28.92 4.18
CA VAL A 25 -0.27 28.11 3.79
C VAL A 25 -0.22 27.95 2.27
N ASP A 26 0.95 27.57 1.76
CA ASP A 26 1.13 27.25 0.35
C ASP A 26 0.22 26.07 -0.10
N PRO A 27 -0.27 26.06 -1.35
CA PRO A 27 -1.00 24.92 -1.91
C PRO A 27 -0.31 23.57 -1.72
N ASP A 28 1.02 23.53 -1.80
CA ASP A 28 1.84 22.31 -1.69
C ASP A 28 2.34 22.05 -0.25
N PHE A 29 1.76 22.74 0.75
CA PHE A 29 2.11 22.57 2.15
C PHE A 29 1.88 21.13 2.63
N ARG A 30 2.85 20.60 3.39
CA ARG A 30 2.83 19.22 3.90
C ARG A 30 2.40 19.19 5.37
N GLY A 31 1.09 19.19 5.59
CA GLY A 31 0.47 19.07 6.92
C GLY A 31 0.09 17.63 7.28
N LYS A 32 -1.01 17.47 8.01
CA LYS A 32 -1.48 16.17 8.52
C LYS A 32 -1.72 15.17 7.37
N PRO A 33 -1.14 13.96 7.40
CA PRO A 33 -1.54 12.90 6.49
C PRO A 33 -2.99 12.48 6.73
N GLU A 34 -3.80 12.48 5.68
CA GLU A 34 -5.20 12.06 5.69
C GLU A 34 -5.39 10.83 4.81
N LEU A 35 -6.09 9.82 5.34
CA LEU A 35 -6.46 8.61 4.60
C LEU A 35 -7.92 8.69 4.15
N ASN A 36 -8.15 8.58 2.84
CA ASN A 36 -9.44 8.24 2.27
C ASN A 36 -9.59 6.70 2.24
N SER A 37 -10.35 6.17 3.19
CA SER A 37 -10.58 4.72 3.33
C SER A 37 -11.33 4.11 2.15
N ASP A 38 -12.15 4.88 1.44
CA ASP A 38 -12.90 4.41 0.26
C ASP A 38 -11.97 4.11 -0.91
N GLN A 39 -10.97 4.97 -1.13
CA GLN A 39 -9.95 4.82 -2.17
C GLN A 39 -8.78 3.91 -1.78
N CYS A 40 -8.57 3.68 -0.48
CA CYS A 40 -7.48 2.85 0.01
C CYS A 40 -7.70 1.38 -0.37
N ILE A 41 -6.71 0.79 -1.05
CA ILE A 41 -6.69 -0.65 -1.38
C ILE A 41 -5.91 -1.48 -0.36
N VAL A 42 -5.31 -0.90 0.67
CA VAL A 42 -4.62 -1.64 1.75
C VAL A 42 -3.38 -2.43 1.27
N CYS A 43 -2.68 -1.90 0.25
CA CYS A 43 -1.49 -2.51 -0.36
C CYS A 43 -0.18 -2.28 0.44
N ALA A 44 -0.25 -1.57 1.57
CA ALA A 44 0.89 -1.23 2.44
C ALA A 44 2.04 -0.41 1.82
N ALA A 45 1.92 0.09 0.58
CA ALA A 45 2.96 0.89 -0.08
C ALA A 45 3.39 2.11 0.76
N CYS A 46 2.42 2.85 1.32
CA CYS A 46 2.67 4.00 2.18
C CYS A 46 3.39 3.63 3.49
N THR A 47 3.07 2.48 4.07
CA THR A 47 3.74 1.94 5.26
C THR A 47 5.20 1.63 4.96
N MET A 48 5.48 0.94 3.84
CA MET A 48 6.84 0.58 3.44
C MET A 48 7.70 1.79 3.08
N ALA A 49 7.09 2.85 2.53
CA ALA A 49 7.81 4.07 2.17
C ALA A 49 8.04 5.04 3.34
N CYS A 50 7.43 4.81 4.51
CA CYS A 50 7.51 5.73 5.64
C CYS A 50 8.88 5.62 6.34
N PRO A 51 9.77 6.64 6.20
CA PRO A 51 11.13 6.53 6.73
C PRO A 51 11.16 6.52 8.27
N ALA A 52 10.17 7.14 8.89
CA ALA A 52 10.06 7.22 10.34
C ALA A 52 9.27 6.04 10.94
N ASN A 53 8.71 5.12 10.15
CA ASN A 53 7.80 4.08 10.63
C ASN A 53 6.63 4.65 11.48
N ALA A 54 6.11 5.82 11.07
CA ALA A 54 4.92 6.45 11.67
C ALA A 54 3.62 5.78 11.19
N LEU A 55 3.67 5.14 10.03
CA LEU A 55 2.62 4.31 9.48
C LEU A 55 2.93 2.84 9.79
N THR A 56 1.90 2.08 10.16
CA THR A 56 2.01 0.63 10.36
C THR A 56 0.78 -0.07 9.79
N MET A 57 0.92 -1.35 9.46
CA MET A 57 -0.20 -2.20 9.09
C MET A 57 -0.09 -3.52 9.86
N ARG A 58 -1.16 -3.92 10.53
CA ARG A 58 -1.24 -5.16 11.31
C ARG A 58 -2.39 -6.00 10.78
N THR A 59 -2.19 -7.31 10.72
CA THR A 59 -3.25 -8.27 10.39
C THR A 59 -3.60 -9.02 11.66
N ASP A 60 -4.88 -9.04 12.00
CA ASP A 60 -5.41 -9.87 13.08
C ASP A 60 -5.46 -11.33 12.60
N PRO A 61 -4.85 -12.29 13.32
CA PRO A 61 -4.82 -13.69 12.91
C PRO A 61 -6.16 -14.42 13.09
N GLU A 62 -7.05 -13.94 13.96
CA GLU A 62 -8.35 -14.56 14.23
C GLU A 62 -9.40 -14.06 13.23
N THR A 63 -9.48 -12.74 13.05
CA THR A 63 -10.49 -12.12 12.17
C THR A 63 -9.99 -11.98 10.72
N GLY A 64 -8.67 -12.00 10.52
CA GLY A 64 -8.05 -11.68 9.24
C GLY A 64 -8.06 -10.19 8.91
N GLU A 65 -8.66 -9.34 9.73
CA GLU A 65 -8.77 -7.91 9.44
C GLU A 65 -7.41 -7.22 9.43
N ARG A 66 -7.27 -6.21 8.57
CA ARG A 66 -6.06 -5.40 8.45
C ARG A 66 -6.29 -3.99 8.98
N THR A 67 -5.59 -3.65 10.04
CA THR A 67 -5.61 -2.30 10.61
C THR A 67 -4.42 -1.51 10.09
N TRP A 68 -4.72 -0.41 9.41
CA TRP A 68 -3.77 0.66 9.11
C TRP A 68 -3.76 1.63 10.28
N SER A 69 -2.57 2.01 10.75
CA SER A 69 -2.42 2.97 11.85
C SER A 69 -1.39 4.04 11.48
N LEU A 70 -1.69 5.30 11.84
CA LEU A 70 -0.80 6.44 11.79
C LEU A 70 -0.58 6.96 13.21
N PHE A 71 0.69 7.11 13.60
CA PHE A 71 1.07 7.82 14.81
C PHE A 71 1.74 9.16 14.46
N LEU A 72 0.99 10.25 14.61
CA LEU A 72 1.45 11.61 14.26
C LEU A 72 2.69 12.03 15.05
N GLY A 73 2.84 11.58 16.30
CA GLY A 73 4.01 11.89 17.13
C GLY A 73 5.34 11.33 16.62
N ARG A 74 5.33 10.46 15.60
CA ARG A 74 6.54 9.96 14.91
C ARG A 74 6.62 10.44 13.46
N CYS A 75 5.55 11.02 12.92
CA CYS A 75 5.53 11.49 11.55
C CYS A 75 6.51 12.66 11.37
N ILE A 76 7.27 12.65 10.27
CA ILE A 76 8.19 13.74 9.90
C ILE A 76 7.67 14.56 8.71
N PHE A 77 6.41 14.38 8.34
CA PHE A 77 5.70 15.14 7.29
C PHE A 77 6.41 15.19 5.92
N CYS A 78 7.16 14.13 5.58
CA CYS A 78 8.01 14.12 4.39
C CYS A 78 7.29 13.94 3.05
N GLY A 79 6.00 13.61 3.02
CA GLY A 79 5.23 13.42 1.77
C GLY A 79 5.39 12.06 1.06
N ARG A 80 6.36 11.22 1.46
CA ARG A 80 6.62 9.93 0.77
C ARG A 80 5.41 9.00 0.66
N CYS A 81 4.54 8.99 1.67
CA CYS A 81 3.35 8.15 1.66
C CYS A 81 2.34 8.55 0.58
N GLU A 82 2.22 9.84 0.28
CA GLU A 82 1.36 10.37 -0.79
C GLU A 82 1.95 10.05 -2.16
N GLU A 83 3.26 10.24 -2.35
CA GLU A 83 3.95 9.98 -3.61
C GLU A 83 3.83 8.50 -4.06
N VAL A 84 3.91 7.55 -3.13
CA VAL A 84 3.88 6.11 -3.46
C VAL A 84 2.48 5.52 -3.55
N CYS A 85 1.43 6.26 -3.19
CA CYS A 85 0.08 5.71 -3.13
C CYS A 85 -0.50 5.52 -4.53
N PRO A 86 -0.73 4.28 -5.01
CA PRO A 86 -1.16 4.04 -6.38
C PRO A 86 -2.56 4.59 -6.67
N THR A 87 -3.41 4.68 -5.65
CA THR A 87 -4.79 5.18 -5.77
C THR A 87 -4.96 6.60 -5.23
N LYS A 88 -3.88 7.27 -4.83
CA LYS A 88 -3.91 8.60 -4.17
C LYS A 88 -4.83 8.65 -2.94
N ALA A 89 -4.98 7.53 -2.25
CA ALA A 89 -5.84 7.39 -1.08
C ALA A 89 -5.28 8.06 0.18
N ILE A 90 -3.98 8.32 0.24
CA ILE A 90 -3.37 9.10 1.33
C ILE A 90 -2.75 10.36 0.76
N ARG A 91 -2.99 11.49 1.42
CA ARG A 91 -2.51 12.82 1.01
C ARG A 91 -2.03 13.63 2.19
N LEU A 92 -1.15 14.59 1.96
CA LEU A 92 -0.76 15.56 2.99
C LEU A 92 -1.73 16.74 2.89
N SER A 93 -2.49 16.98 3.95
CA SER A 93 -3.42 18.10 4.03
C SER A 93 -2.71 19.41 4.34
N GLN A 94 -3.46 20.51 4.35
CA GLN A 94 -2.99 21.81 4.84
C GLN A 94 -3.14 21.98 6.36
N ASP A 95 -3.65 20.98 7.07
CA ASP A 95 -3.84 21.04 8.51
C ASP A 95 -2.51 20.92 9.26
N PHE A 96 -2.15 21.94 10.04
CA PHE A 96 -0.92 22.00 10.85
C PHE A 96 -1.19 22.26 12.33
N GLU A 97 -2.43 22.53 12.73
CA GLU A 97 -2.80 22.88 14.10
C GLU A 97 -3.05 21.60 14.94
N LEU A 98 -2.06 20.71 14.96
CA LEU A 98 -2.18 19.33 15.43
C LEU A 98 -1.88 19.13 16.92
N SER A 99 -1.95 20.20 17.72
CA SER A 99 -1.64 20.14 19.14
C SER A 99 -2.72 19.38 19.90
N VAL A 100 -2.31 18.42 20.72
CA VAL A 100 -3.22 17.60 21.55
C VAL A 100 -2.73 17.55 22.99
N SER A 101 -3.64 17.33 23.93
CA SER A 101 -3.30 17.21 25.36
C SER A 101 -2.90 15.79 25.77
N ASN A 102 -3.37 14.76 25.05
CA ASN A 102 -3.03 13.36 25.33
C ASN A 102 -2.29 12.73 24.15
N LYS A 103 -1.33 11.85 24.45
CA LYS A 103 -0.56 11.14 23.42
C LYS A 103 -1.44 10.23 22.55
N GLN A 104 -2.51 9.69 23.11
CA GLN A 104 -3.45 8.79 22.44
C GLN A 104 -4.15 9.48 21.25
N ASP A 105 -4.38 10.78 21.35
CA ASP A 105 -5.05 11.57 20.31
C ASP A 105 -4.17 11.75 19.04
N LEU A 106 -2.89 11.36 19.10
CA LEU A 106 -1.98 11.33 17.95
C LEU A 106 -2.11 10.06 17.10
N TYR A 107 -2.87 9.06 17.55
CA TYR A 107 -3.12 7.84 16.80
C TYR A 107 -4.37 7.97 15.94
N GLN A 108 -4.28 7.48 14.71
CA GLN A 108 -5.42 7.30 13.82
C GLN A 108 -5.38 5.88 13.29
N GLU A 109 -6.52 5.18 13.30
CA GLU A 109 -6.61 3.80 12.85
C GLU A 109 -7.78 3.60 11.91
N THR A 110 -7.63 2.68 10.97
CA THR A 110 -8.71 2.26 10.06
C THR A 110 -8.54 0.79 9.76
N THR A 111 -9.60 0.03 9.94
CA THR A 111 -9.61 -1.42 9.76
C THR A 111 -10.30 -1.80 8.46
N PHE A 112 -9.75 -2.78 7.76
CA PHE A 112 -10.22 -3.26 6.48
C PHE A 112 -10.38 -4.78 6.49
N THR A 113 -11.45 -5.25 5.86
CA THR A 113 -11.71 -6.68 5.69
C THR A 113 -10.79 -7.30 4.63
N THR A 114 -10.32 -8.50 4.89
CA THR A 114 -9.54 -9.29 3.94
C THR A 114 -10.37 -10.40 3.31
N THR A 115 -9.89 -10.89 2.17
CA THR A 115 -10.39 -12.10 1.54
C THR A 115 -9.52 -13.29 1.88
N ILE A 116 -10.13 -14.46 1.83
CA ILE A 116 -9.49 -15.75 2.08
C ILE A 116 -8.90 -16.35 0.81
N CYS A 117 -7.87 -17.17 0.99
CA CYS A 117 -7.27 -17.97 -0.06
C CYS A 117 -8.21 -19.10 -0.48
N HIS A 118 -8.43 -19.29 -1.79
CA HIS A 118 -9.26 -20.39 -2.29
C HIS A 118 -8.70 -21.79 -1.95
N GLN A 119 -7.38 -21.93 -1.81
CA GLN A 119 -6.72 -23.22 -1.59
C GLN A 119 -6.60 -23.61 -0.10
N CYS A 120 -6.25 -22.68 0.78
CA CYS A 120 -6.02 -22.98 2.20
C CYS A 120 -6.98 -22.30 3.18
N GLY A 121 -7.88 -21.44 2.69
CA GLY A 121 -8.84 -20.72 3.52
C GLY A 121 -8.26 -19.58 4.39
N GLN A 122 -6.93 -19.38 4.39
CA GLN A 122 -6.29 -18.34 5.20
C GLN A 122 -6.52 -16.93 4.63
N PRO A 123 -6.78 -15.91 5.48
CA PRO A 123 -6.80 -14.50 5.06
C PRO A 123 -5.45 -14.08 4.47
N PHE A 124 -5.44 -13.37 3.34
CA PHE A 124 -4.16 -13.01 2.70
C PHE A 124 -4.08 -11.66 1.99
N VAL A 125 -5.19 -11.09 1.53
CA VAL A 125 -5.20 -9.81 0.79
C VAL A 125 -6.50 -9.06 1.05
N SER A 126 -6.52 -7.74 0.88
CA SER A 126 -7.79 -7.01 0.97
C SER A 126 -8.65 -7.29 -0.27
N HIS A 127 -9.99 -7.25 -0.12
CA HIS A 127 -10.89 -7.33 -1.27
C HIS A 127 -10.62 -6.24 -2.31
N LYS A 128 -10.31 -5.02 -1.85
CA LYS A 128 -10.05 -3.86 -2.71
C LYS A 128 -8.76 -4.03 -3.53
N GLU A 129 -7.68 -4.53 -2.93
CA GLU A 129 -6.43 -4.83 -3.64
C GLU A 129 -6.59 -5.96 -4.65
N LEU A 130 -7.32 -7.01 -4.28
CA LEU A 130 -7.62 -8.10 -5.21
C LEU A 130 -8.40 -7.59 -6.42
N ASN A 131 -9.48 -6.82 -6.20
CA ASN A 131 -10.29 -6.25 -7.28
C ASN A 131 -9.47 -5.31 -8.16
N TYR A 132 -8.65 -4.44 -7.56
CA TYR A 132 -7.75 -3.56 -8.30
C TYR A 132 -6.81 -4.35 -9.22
N ALA A 133 -6.20 -5.43 -8.72
CA ALA A 133 -5.36 -6.29 -9.55
C ALA A 133 -6.15 -6.96 -10.68
N VAL A 134 -7.35 -7.49 -10.38
CA VAL A 134 -8.22 -8.11 -11.38
C VAL A 134 -8.58 -7.14 -12.51
N ASP A 135 -8.96 -5.90 -12.17
CA ASP A 135 -9.35 -4.90 -13.15
C ASP A 135 -8.16 -4.51 -14.04
N LEU A 136 -6.96 -4.40 -13.47
CA LEU A 136 -5.74 -4.15 -14.23
C LEU A 136 -5.44 -5.30 -15.21
N PHE A 137 -5.63 -6.56 -14.80
CA PHE A 137 -5.45 -7.71 -15.69
C PHE A 137 -6.47 -7.73 -16.83
N LYS A 138 -7.74 -7.42 -16.55
CA LYS A 138 -8.78 -7.34 -17.58
C LYS A 138 -8.50 -6.26 -18.62
N GLN A 139 -7.95 -5.12 -18.20
CA GLN A 139 -7.57 -4.04 -19.11
C GLN A 139 -6.37 -4.40 -20.00
N THR A 140 -5.52 -5.33 -19.56
CA THR A 140 -4.27 -5.67 -20.25
C THR A 140 -4.40 -6.90 -21.17
N LEU A 141 -5.37 -7.78 -20.92
CA LEU A 141 -5.50 -9.07 -21.59
C LEU A 141 -6.73 -9.12 -22.51
N ASP A 142 -6.50 -9.20 -23.83
CA ASP A 142 -7.55 -9.41 -24.86
C ASP A 142 -7.98 -10.89 -25.01
N ASN A 143 -7.76 -11.74 -24.00
CA ASN A 143 -8.06 -13.18 -24.06
C ASN A 143 -8.77 -13.69 -22.80
N ASP A 144 -10.05 -14.03 -22.94
CA ASP A 144 -10.93 -14.47 -21.85
C ASP A 144 -10.44 -15.72 -21.10
N GLU A 145 -9.81 -16.67 -21.80
CA GLU A 145 -9.28 -17.88 -21.16
C GLU A 145 -8.05 -17.58 -20.30
N LEU A 146 -7.20 -16.67 -20.77
CA LEU A 146 -6.03 -16.22 -20.00
C LEU A 146 -6.47 -15.44 -18.76
N VAL A 147 -7.52 -14.61 -18.87
CA VAL A 147 -8.13 -13.91 -17.74
C VAL A 147 -8.62 -14.91 -16.69
N LYS A 148 -9.39 -15.95 -17.07
CA LYS A 148 -9.87 -16.98 -16.14
C LYS A 148 -8.75 -17.68 -15.38
N HIS A 149 -7.68 -18.10 -16.07
CA HIS A 149 -6.54 -18.72 -15.42
C HIS A 149 -5.85 -17.77 -14.43
N LYS A 150 -5.69 -16.49 -14.80
CA LYS A 150 -5.08 -15.48 -13.91
C LYS A 150 -5.96 -15.21 -12.68
N LEU A 151 -7.28 -15.19 -12.82
CA LEU A 151 -8.21 -15.02 -11.69
C LEU A 151 -8.01 -16.10 -10.61
N ALA A 152 -7.88 -17.37 -11.02
CA ALA A 152 -7.63 -18.47 -10.07
C ALA A 152 -6.33 -18.24 -9.28
N VAL A 153 -5.26 -17.83 -9.98
CA VAL A 153 -3.99 -17.48 -9.35
C VAL A 153 -4.14 -16.27 -8.42
N LEU A 154 -4.84 -15.21 -8.80
CA LEU A 154 -5.01 -14.01 -7.97
C LEU A 154 -5.72 -14.31 -6.64
N ASN A 155 -6.68 -15.24 -6.65
CA ASN A 155 -7.41 -15.70 -5.46
C ASN A 155 -6.62 -16.68 -4.55
N THR A 156 -5.33 -16.87 -4.81
CA THR A 156 -4.45 -17.78 -4.04
C THR A 156 -3.39 -17.00 -3.27
N CYS A 157 -3.15 -17.36 -2.00
CA CYS A 157 -2.17 -16.68 -1.16
C CYS A 157 -0.71 -16.94 -1.61
N PRO A 158 0.26 -16.10 -1.20
CA PRO A 158 1.67 -16.27 -1.58
C PRO A 158 2.26 -17.63 -1.20
N THR A 159 1.88 -18.18 -0.05
CA THR A 159 2.36 -19.49 0.43
C THR A 159 1.90 -20.62 -0.48
N CYS A 160 0.60 -20.68 -0.78
CA CYS A 160 0.04 -21.69 -1.68
C CYS A 160 0.56 -21.51 -3.12
N LYS A 161 0.69 -20.26 -3.61
CA LYS A 161 1.35 -19.98 -4.90
C LYS A 161 2.76 -20.56 -4.97
N ARG A 162 3.55 -20.40 -3.90
CA ARG A 162 4.90 -20.94 -3.82
C ARG A 162 4.89 -22.47 -3.84
N GLN A 163 4.00 -23.11 -3.09
CA GLN A 163 3.84 -24.57 -3.08
C GLN A 163 3.48 -25.11 -4.47
N ASN A 164 2.44 -24.55 -5.10
CA ASN A 164 2.03 -24.94 -6.45
C ASN A 164 3.14 -24.74 -7.50
N SER A 165 3.99 -23.72 -7.31
CA SER A 165 5.14 -23.48 -8.19
C SER A 165 6.21 -24.57 -8.02
N LEU A 166 6.48 -25.00 -6.80
CA LEU A 166 7.43 -26.08 -6.50
C LEU A 166 6.94 -27.44 -7.02
N GLU A 167 5.64 -27.73 -6.85
CA GLU A 167 5.02 -28.96 -7.37
C GLU A 167 5.13 -29.03 -8.90
N LYS A 168 4.78 -27.93 -9.59
CA LYS A 168 4.93 -27.86 -11.06
C LYS A 168 6.35 -28.09 -11.53
N THR A 169 7.36 -27.55 -10.82
CA THR A 169 8.76 -27.81 -11.18
C THR A 169 9.14 -29.28 -10.96
N ALA A 170 8.69 -29.90 -9.88
CA ALA A 170 8.93 -31.31 -9.61
C ALA A 170 8.25 -32.22 -10.66
N ASP A 171 7.04 -31.89 -11.07
CA ASP A 171 6.30 -32.60 -12.12
C ASP A 171 6.98 -32.46 -13.48
N MET A 172 7.55 -31.30 -13.79
CA MET A 172 8.30 -31.09 -15.03
C MET A 172 9.58 -31.93 -15.05
N GLU A 173 10.29 -32.00 -13.93
CA GLU A 173 11.48 -32.85 -13.78
C GLU A 173 11.14 -34.34 -13.91
N SER A 174 10.05 -34.80 -13.28
CA SER A 174 9.61 -36.19 -13.36
C SER A 174 9.21 -36.56 -14.80
N ASN A 175 8.44 -35.70 -15.47
CA ASN A 175 8.04 -35.90 -16.86
C ASN A 175 9.23 -35.91 -17.83
N MET A 176 10.25 -35.07 -17.58
CA MET A 176 11.47 -35.06 -18.40
C MET A 176 12.28 -36.36 -18.22
N ARG A 177 12.39 -36.87 -16.98
CA ARG A 177 13.04 -38.16 -16.70
C ARG A 177 12.31 -39.32 -17.37
N VAL A 178 10.97 -39.34 -17.33
CA VAL A 178 10.17 -40.36 -18.01
C VAL A 178 10.40 -40.33 -19.52
N LYS A 179 10.41 -39.13 -20.13
CA LYS A 179 10.69 -38.98 -21.56
C LYS A 179 12.10 -39.44 -21.95
N LEU A 180 13.12 -39.14 -21.13
CA LEU A 180 14.49 -39.61 -21.35
C LEU A 180 14.59 -41.13 -21.25
N ALA A 181 13.97 -41.75 -20.24
CA ALA A 181 13.96 -43.20 -20.10
C ALA A 181 13.23 -43.91 -21.27
N LEU A 182 12.12 -43.34 -21.74
CA LEU A 182 11.43 -43.82 -22.95
C LEU A 182 12.32 -43.69 -24.20
N PHE A 183 13.04 -42.58 -24.32
CA PHE A 183 13.93 -42.35 -25.45
C PHE A 183 15.10 -43.35 -25.46
N ASP A 184 15.71 -43.62 -24.31
CA ASP A 184 16.78 -44.61 -24.17
C ASP A 184 16.28 -46.03 -24.46
N HIS A 185 15.08 -46.39 -23.98
CA HIS A 185 14.47 -47.70 -24.23
C HIS A 185 14.17 -47.95 -25.71
N VAL A 186 13.63 -46.95 -26.43
CA VAL A 186 13.43 -47.03 -27.89
C VAL A 186 14.76 -47.20 -28.62
N ARG A 187 15.84 -46.59 -28.11
CA ARG A 187 17.18 -46.68 -28.70
C ARG A 187 17.83 -48.05 -28.50
N GLU A 188 17.53 -48.72 -27.40
CA GLU A 188 17.96 -50.11 -27.15
C GLU A 188 17.22 -51.11 -28.04
N ILE A 189 15.91 -50.95 -28.24
CA ILE A 189 15.11 -51.83 -29.11
C ILE A 189 15.48 -51.68 -30.60
N ALA A 190 15.97 -50.50 -31.01
CA ALA A 190 16.36 -50.22 -32.40
C ALA A 190 17.78 -50.68 -32.78
N ARG A 191 18.50 -51.35 -31.86
CA ARG A 191 19.81 -52.00 -32.11
C ARG A 191 19.65 -53.50 -32.26
#